data_AF-A0A2V9C4Y6-F1
#
_entry.id   AF-A0A2V9C4Y6-F1
#
_cell.length_a   1.000
_cell.length_b   1.000
_cell.length_c   1.000
_cell.angle_alpha   90.00
_cell.angle_beta   90.00
_cell.angle_gamma   90.00
#
_symmetry.space_group_name_H-M   'P 1'
#
loop_
_entity.id
_entity.type
_entity.pdbx_description
1 polymer ?
#
loop_
_entity_poly.entity_id
_entity_poly.type
_entity_poly.pdbx_seq_one_letter_code
_entity_poly.pdbx_strand_id
1 'polypeptide(L)'
;MAQPRLAELSKQVDRNLVVEVARTVLDDLRVRITGQVATAVLAEISPVACDPASLEERITALVERILARSLLPVINATGVILHTNLGRAPLPESVAEEFRLTATQYSNLEYDLEAGARGKRDVHTAEMLTRLTGAEAAIVVNNCAAAVLVTLAAIARGGEVIVSRGELIEIGDGFRIPEIMEQSGALL
;
A
#
# COMPACT_ATOMS: atom_id res chain seq x y z
N MET A 1 33.63 19.17 20.32
CA MET A 1 32.18 18.94 20.52
C MET A 1 31.78 17.74 19.69
N ALA A 2 31.74 16.55 20.29
CA ALA A 2 31.19 15.38 19.60
C ALA A 2 29.66 15.48 19.64
N GLN A 3 28.98 15.18 18.54
CA GLN A 3 27.53 14.98 18.46
C GLN A 3 27.27 13.47 18.59
N PRO A 4 27.16 12.93 19.81
CA PRO A 4 27.17 11.50 20.06
C PRO A 4 25.95 10.78 19.48
N ARG A 5 24.77 11.41 19.45
CA ARG A 5 23.54 10.82 18.91
C ARG A 5 23.60 10.71 17.39
N LEU A 6 24.08 11.74 16.69
CA LEU A 6 24.25 11.65 15.23
C LEU A 6 25.35 10.65 14.84
N ALA A 7 26.41 10.55 15.63
CA ALA A 7 27.45 9.55 15.41
C ALA A 7 26.95 8.12 15.64
N GLU A 8 26.05 7.91 16.58
CA GLU A 8 25.39 6.62 16.84
C GLU A 8 24.35 6.28 15.77
N LEU A 9 23.52 7.25 15.38
CA LEU A 9 22.54 7.11 14.30
C LEU A 9 23.20 6.78 12.95
N SER A 10 24.33 7.40 12.64
CA SER A 10 25.10 7.12 11.42
C SER A 10 25.71 5.71 11.37
N LYS A 11 25.71 4.95 12.48
CA LYS A 11 26.09 3.53 12.47
C LYS A 11 24.93 2.61 12.13
N GLN A 12 23.69 3.06 12.32
CA GLN A 12 22.48 2.27 12.14
C GLN A 12 21.70 2.64 10.87
N VAL A 13 21.98 3.82 10.32
CA VAL A 13 21.25 4.43 9.21
C VAL A 13 22.21 4.81 8.09
N ASP A 14 21.75 4.73 6.83
CA ASP A 14 22.49 5.24 5.68
C ASP A 14 22.90 6.70 5.91
N ARG A 15 24.21 6.95 5.84
CA ARG A 15 24.79 8.28 6.03
C ARG A 15 24.20 9.32 5.07
N ASN A 16 23.84 8.94 3.86
CA ASN A 16 23.26 9.85 2.88
C ASN A 16 21.91 10.40 3.36
N LEU A 17 21.08 9.54 3.99
CA LEU A 17 19.82 9.97 4.58
C LEU A 17 20.04 10.97 5.72
N VAL A 18 21.01 10.69 6.60
CA VAL A 18 21.36 11.61 7.71
C VAL A 18 21.84 12.96 7.17
N VAL A 19 22.67 12.96 6.11
CA VAL A 19 23.17 14.19 5.47
C VAL A 19 22.06 14.96 4.78
N GLU A 20 21.16 14.29 4.07
CA GLU A 20 20.00 14.90 3.43
C GLU A 20 19.11 15.58 4.47
N VAL A 21 18.73 14.85 5.52
CA VAL A 21 17.90 15.39 6.61
C VAL A 21 18.59 16.56 7.32
N ALA A 22 19.88 16.45 7.59
CA ALA A 22 20.66 17.53 8.19
C ALA A 22 20.64 18.79 7.31
N ARG A 23 20.81 18.64 5.99
CA ARG A 23 20.70 19.76 5.04
C ARG A 23 19.31 20.39 5.07
N THR A 24 18.25 19.58 5.04
CA THR A 24 16.87 20.09 5.12
C THR A 24 16.62 20.87 6.41
N VAL A 25 17.07 20.35 7.56
CA VAL A 25 16.91 21.03 8.86
C VAL A 25 17.71 22.33 8.92
N LEU A 26 18.93 22.35 8.38
CA LEU A 26 19.77 23.54 8.32
C LEU A 26 19.21 24.59 7.33
N ASP A 27 18.65 24.17 6.19
CA ASP A 27 18.01 25.06 5.23
C ASP A 27 16.74 25.70 5.83
N ASP A 28 15.89 24.92 6.52
CA ASP A 28 14.72 25.44 7.26
C ASP A 28 15.16 26.45 8.34
N LEU A 29 16.22 26.14 9.08
CA LEU A 29 16.78 27.07 10.07
C LEU A 29 17.27 28.37 9.40
N ARG A 30 17.97 28.26 8.27
CA ARG A 30 18.50 29.40 7.51
C ARG A 30 17.37 30.33 7.08
N VAL A 31 16.29 29.78 6.53
CA VAL A 31 15.10 30.52 6.09
C VAL A 31 14.41 31.25 7.26
N ARG A 32 14.30 30.60 8.44
CA ARG A 32 13.72 31.21 9.64
C ARG A 32 14.57 32.37 10.17
N ILE A 33 15.90 32.21 10.20
CA ILE A 33 16.83 33.26 10.68
C ILE A 33 16.85 34.47 9.76
N THR A 34 16.80 34.27 8.43
CA THR A 34 16.80 35.37 7.45
C THR A 34 15.47 36.11 7.34
N GLY A 35 14.45 35.73 8.13
CA GLY A 35 13.14 36.37 8.14
C GLY A 35 12.32 36.16 6.85
N GLN A 36 12.75 35.25 5.98
CA GLN A 36 11.99 34.85 4.79
C GLN A 36 10.93 33.83 5.20
N VAL A 37 9.92 34.24 5.95
CA VAL A 37 8.80 33.35 6.29
C VAL A 37 7.97 33.12 5.02
N ALA A 38 8.22 32.01 4.33
CA ALA A 38 7.20 31.41 3.49
C ALA A 38 6.24 30.64 4.39
N THR A 39 4.99 31.04 4.32
CA THR A 39 3.85 30.65 5.14
C THR A 39 3.65 29.13 5.27
N ALA A 40 3.27 28.73 6.50
CA ALA A 40 2.25 27.70 6.79
C ALA A 40 2.59 26.20 6.83
N VAL A 41 3.58 25.75 7.62
CA VAL A 41 3.50 24.35 8.14
C VAL A 41 3.74 24.19 9.65
N LEU A 42 4.47 25.05 10.38
CA LEU A 42 4.79 24.75 11.79
C LEU A 42 4.88 26.00 12.70
N ALA A 43 3.73 26.63 12.97
CA ALA A 43 3.63 27.79 13.86
C ALA A 43 3.63 27.45 15.38
N GLU A 44 3.80 26.18 15.77
CA GLU A 44 3.68 25.75 17.18
C GLU A 44 5.03 25.47 17.89
N ILE A 45 6.16 26.00 17.42
CA ILE A 45 7.45 25.77 18.08
C ILE A 45 8.05 27.11 18.54
N SER A 46 8.08 27.25 19.87
CA SER A 46 8.80 28.25 20.70
C SER A 46 10.14 28.69 20.08
N PRO A 47 10.64 29.93 20.33
CA PRO A 47 11.91 30.44 19.79
C PRO A 47 12.97 29.36 19.77
N VAL A 48 13.36 28.98 18.56
CA VAL A 48 14.37 27.96 18.30
C VAL A 48 15.63 28.34 19.07
N ALA A 49 15.95 27.58 20.12
CA ALA A 49 17.27 27.63 20.69
C ALA A 49 18.22 27.10 19.61
N CYS A 50 19.01 27.98 18.99
CA CYS A 50 20.04 27.62 18.01
C CYS A 50 21.23 26.87 18.65
N ASP A 51 20.99 26.17 19.76
CA ASP A 51 22.01 25.36 20.40
C ASP A 51 22.24 24.05 19.60
N PRO A 52 23.47 23.53 19.56
CA PRO A 52 23.79 22.32 18.82
C PRO A 52 23.02 21.06 19.26
N ALA A 53 22.54 21.00 20.50
CA ALA A 53 21.85 19.82 21.03
C ALA A 53 20.40 19.73 20.52
N SER A 54 19.70 20.87 20.43
CA SER A 54 18.35 20.94 19.86
C SER A 54 18.34 20.58 18.36
N LEU A 55 19.38 20.96 17.62
CA LEU A 55 19.58 20.60 16.21
C LEU A 55 19.82 19.09 16.04
N GLU A 56 20.65 18.52 16.91
CA GLU A 56 20.93 17.08 16.93
C GLU A 56 19.65 16.26 17.14
N GLU A 57 18.80 16.68 18.08
CA GLU A 57 17.51 16.05 18.36
C GLU A 57 16.53 16.18 17.19
N ARG A 58 16.41 17.37 16.56
CA ARG A 58 15.54 17.57 15.40
C ARG A 58 15.93 16.69 14.21
N ILE A 59 17.23 16.59 13.91
CA ILE A 59 17.73 15.73 12.82
C ILE A 59 17.43 14.26 13.14
N THR A 60 17.73 13.83 14.38
CA THR A 60 17.50 12.44 14.82
C THR A 60 16.02 12.07 14.72
N ALA A 61 15.13 12.88 15.28
CA ALA A 61 13.68 12.62 15.25
C ALA A 61 13.10 12.58 13.83
N LEU A 62 13.64 13.42 12.92
CA LEU A 62 13.19 13.43 11.53
C LEU A 62 13.68 12.19 10.76
N VAL A 63 14.93 11.75 10.98
CA VAL A 63 15.45 10.50 10.43
C VAL A 63 14.63 9.32 10.95
N GLU A 64 14.39 9.23 12.26
CA GLU A 64 13.58 8.16 12.88
C GLU A 64 12.16 8.14 12.30
N ARG A 65 11.55 9.30 12.08
CA ARG A 65 10.21 9.41 11.47
C ARG A 65 10.17 8.94 10.02
N ILE A 66 11.22 9.21 9.23
CA ILE A 66 11.32 8.74 7.84
C ILE A 66 11.49 7.22 7.80
N LEU A 67 12.26 6.67 8.72
CA LEU A 67 12.49 5.23 8.82
C LEU A 67 11.35 4.47 9.50
N ALA A 68 10.48 5.17 10.23
CA ALA A 68 9.34 4.58 10.89
C ALA A 68 8.41 3.93 9.87
N ARG A 69 7.88 2.75 10.22
CA ARG A 69 6.89 2.05 9.42
C ARG A 69 5.61 2.88 9.36
N SER A 70 5.16 3.21 8.15
CA SER A 70 3.88 3.91 7.95
C SER A 70 2.67 2.99 8.19
N LEU A 71 2.84 1.68 8.01
CA LEU A 71 1.83 0.66 8.30
C LEU A 71 2.12 0.00 9.64
N LEU A 72 1.19 0.15 10.59
CA LEU A 72 1.26 -0.40 11.92
C LEU A 72 0.00 -1.22 12.23
N PRO A 73 0.10 -2.30 13.02
CA PRO A 73 -1.07 -2.96 13.58
C PRO A 73 -1.88 -1.99 14.44
N VAL A 74 -3.21 -2.12 14.40
CA VAL A 74 -4.14 -1.28 15.17
C VAL A 74 -5.18 -2.14 15.89
N ILE A 75 -5.72 -1.62 16.99
CA ILE A 75 -6.84 -2.25 17.71
C ILE A 75 -8.14 -1.67 17.15
N ASN A 76 -8.96 -2.52 16.52
CA ASN A 76 -10.27 -2.10 16.02
C ASN A 76 -11.32 -2.13 17.15
N ALA A 77 -11.69 -0.94 17.66
CA ALA A 77 -12.74 -0.76 18.66
C ALA A 77 -14.06 -0.19 18.09
N THR A 78 -14.21 -0.15 16.77
CA THR A 78 -15.37 0.48 16.10
C THR A 78 -16.61 -0.41 16.05
N GLY A 79 -16.46 -1.71 16.26
CA GLY A 79 -17.51 -2.71 16.02
C GLY A 79 -17.75 -3.04 14.53
N VAL A 80 -17.07 -2.38 13.60
CA VAL A 80 -17.14 -2.67 12.16
C VAL A 80 -16.20 -3.81 11.82
N ILE A 81 -16.76 -4.96 11.40
CA ILE A 81 -15.97 -6.17 11.07
C ILE A 81 -15.15 -5.96 9.78
N LEU A 82 -15.83 -5.62 8.67
CA LEU A 82 -15.18 -5.35 7.38
C LEU A 82 -14.85 -3.86 7.25
N HIS A 83 -13.89 -3.39 8.03
CA HIS A 83 -13.51 -1.98 8.04
C HIS A 83 -12.59 -1.65 6.87
N THR A 84 -13.10 -0.92 5.87
CA THR A 84 -12.35 -0.57 4.64
C THR A 84 -11.05 0.16 4.92
N ASN A 85 -11.05 1.15 5.82
CA ASN A 85 -9.86 1.92 6.16
C ASN A 85 -8.83 1.15 7.01
N LEU A 86 -9.23 0.07 7.68
CA LEU A 86 -8.34 -0.74 8.52
C LEU A 86 -7.90 -2.04 7.84
N GLY A 87 -8.10 -2.17 6.52
CA GLY A 87 -7.61 -3.32 5.75
C GLY A 87 -8.58 -4.49 5.61
N ARG A 88 -9.88 -4.29 5.87
CA ARG A 88 -10.94 -5.30 5.69
C ARG A 88 -10.72 -6.54 6.58
N ALA A 89 -10.76 -7.74 6.02
CA ALA A 89 -10.71 -8.99 6.77
C ALA A 89 -9.27 -9.32 7.20
N PRO A 90 -8.98 -9.42 8.50
CA PRO A 90 -7.70 -9.95 8.97
C PRO A 90 -7.58 -11.43 8.62
N LEU A 91 -6.35 -11.89 8.38
CA LEU A 91 -6.07 -13.29 8.09
C LEU A 91 -5.81 -14.07 9.38
N PRO A 92 -6.25 -15.35 9.46
CA PRO A 92 -5.83 -16.25 10.53
C PRO A 92 -4.32 -16.48 10.52
N GLU A 93 -3.72 -16.72 11.69
CA GLU A 93 -2.28 -16.98 11.85
C GLU A 93 -1.80 -18.14 10.97
N SER A 94 -2.61 -19.19 10.83
CA SER A 94 -2.30 -20.35 9.98
C SER A 94 -2.10 -19.97 8.51
N VAL A 95 -2.83 -18.97 8.00
CA VAL A 95 -2.69 -18.49 6.62
C VAL A 95 -1.43 -17.62 6.48
N ALA A 96 -1.14 -16.79 7.49
CA ALA A 96 0.07 -15.96 7.50
C ALA A 96 1.34 -16.81 7.49
N GLU A 97 1.35 -17.93 8.22
CA GLU A 97 2.48 -18.86 8.23
C GLU A 97 2.68 -19.53 6.87
N GLU A 98 1.61 -19.94 6.18
CA GLU A 98 1.69 -20.51 4.83
C GLU A 98 2.26 -19.52 3.81
N PHE A 99 1.86 -18.24 3.92
CA PHE A 99 2.45 -17.17 3.12
C PHE A 99 3.93 -16.98 3.42
N ARG A 100 4.34 -17.02 4.69
CA ARG A 100 5.75 -16.91 5.06
C ARG A 100 6.58 -18.03 4.42
N LEU A 101 6.08 -19.26 4.45
CA LEU A 101 6.75 -20.41 3.83
C LEU A 101 6.89 -20.22 2.31
N THR A 102 5.80 -19.88 1.63
CA THR A 102 5.79 -19.72 0.16
C THR A 102 6.59 -18.50 -0.30
N ALA A 103 6.60 -17.40 0.47
CA ALA A 103 7.29 -16.17 0.11
C ALA A 103 8.81 -16.22 0.34
N THR A 104 9.29 -17.14 1.17
CA THR A 104 10.72 -17.28 1.50
C THR A 104 11.42 -18.39 0.74
N GLN A 105 10.71 -19.13 -0.13
CA GLN A 105 11.22 -20.24 -0.93
C GLN A 105 10.77 -20.13 -2.39
N TYR A 106 11.42 -20.88 -3.29
CA TYR A 106 10.85 -21.11 -4.62
C TYR A 106 9.57 -21.96 -4.50
N SER A 107 8.61 -21.74 -5.39
CA SER A 107 7.37 -22.49 -5.44
C SER A 107 7.04 -22.92 -6.87
N ASN A 108 6.12 -23.88 -6.99
CA ASN A 108 5.58 -24.37 -8.25
C ASN A 108 4.51 -23.43 -8.84
N LEU A 109 4.62 -22.11 -8.60
CA LEU A 109 3.62 -21.11 -8.96
C LEU A 109 3.21 -21.19 -10.44
N GLU A 110 4.19 -21.35 -11.34
CA GLU A 110 3.96 -21.56 -12.78
C GLU A 110 4.74 -22.78 -13.30
N TYR A 111 4.85 -23.82 -12.48
CA TYR A 111 5.60 -25.03 -12.83
C TYR A 111 4.77 -26.27 -12.51
N ASP A 112 4.58 -27.12 -13.50
CA ASP A 112 3.90 -28.41 -13.35
C ASP A 112 4.95 -29.46 -12.96
N LEU A 113 4.80 -30.03 -11.77
CA LEU A 113 5.73 -31.00 -11.20
C LEU A 113 5.62 -32.38 -11.87
N GLU A 114 4.45 -32.76 -12.39
CA GLU A 114 4.25 -34.03 -13.06
C GLU A 114 4.79 -33.98 -14.49
N ALA A 115 4.53 -32.87 -15.20
CA ALA A 115 5.01 -32.67 -16.56
C ALA A 115 6.48 -32.20 -16.62
N GLY A 116 7.04 -31.68 -15.54
CA GLY A 116 8.39 -31.14 -15.49
C GLY A 116 8.58 -29.91 -16.38
N ALA A 117 7.54 -29.09 -16.54
CA ALA A 117 7.50 -27.98 -17.49
C ALA A 117 6.75 -26.76 -16.95
N ARG A 118 6.75 -25.67 -17.72
CA ARG A 118 5.98 -24.47 -17.37
C ARG A 118 4.48 -24.79 -17.32
N GLY A 119 3.84 -24.45 -16.20
CA GLY A 119 2.41 -24.58 -15.96
C GLY A 119 1.70 -23.23 -15.92
N LYS A 120 0.40 -23.25 -15.61
CA LYS A 120 -0.43 -22.05 -15.38
C LYS A 120 -0.67 -21.88 -13.88
N ARG A 121 -0.59 -20.66 -13.37
CA ARG A 121 -0.83 -20.39 -11.94
C ARG A 121 -2.28 -20.53 -11.49
N ASP A 122 -3.23 -20.36 -12.41
CA ASP A 122 -4.67 -20.34 -12.08
C ASP A 122 -5.18 -21.72 -11.63
N VAL A 123 -4.45 -22.80 -11.96
CA VAL A 123 -4.82 -24.17 -11.57
C VAL A 123 -4.90 -24.34 -10.06
N HIS A 124 -4.04 -23.61 -9.32
CA HIS A 124 -3.94 -23.71 -7.86
C HIS A 124 -5.19 -23.19 -7.13
N THR A 125 -6.00 -22.36 -7.78
CA THR A 125 -7.24 -21.80 -7.20
C THR A 125 -8.50 -22.29 -7.92
N ALA A 126 -8.42 -22.56 -9.22
CA ALA A 126 -9.57 -22.90 -10.04
C ALA A 126 -10.30 -24.16 -9.53
N GLU A 127 -9.57 -25.23 -9.16
CA GLU A 127 -10.18 -26.49 -8.70
C GLU A 127 -11.02 -26.31 -7.44
N MET A 128 -10.51 -25.57 -6.45
CA MET A 128 -11.24 -25.33 -5.21
C MET A 128 -12.47 -24.45 -5.45
N LEU A 129 -12.35 -23.43 -6.31
CA LEU A 129 -13.46 -22.54 -6.62
C LEU A 129 -14.56 -23.23 -7.41
N THR A 130 -14.24 -24.07 -8.41
CA THR A 130 -15.25 -24.82 -9.16
C THR A 130 -15.97 -25.83 -8.26
N ARG A 131 -15.26 -26.50 -7.35
CA ARG A 131 -15.89 -27.39 -6.35
C ARG A 131 -16.80 -26.64 -5.39
N LEU A 132 -16.39 -25.47 -4.91
CA LEU A 132 -17.16 -24.67 -3.97
C LEU A 132 -18.44 -24.10 -4.62
N THR A 133 -18.36 -23.69 -5.88
CA THR A 133 -19.44 -22.96 -6.56
C THR A 133 -20.30 -23.85 -7.45
N GLY A 134 -19.80 -25.01 -7.88
CA GLY A 134 -20.42 -25.84 -8.92
C GLY A 134 -20.24 -25.30 -10.34
N ALA A 135 -19.45 -24.24 -10.54
CA ALA A 135 -19.20 -23.67 -11.85
C ALA A 135 -18.30 -24.57 -12.72
N GLU A 136 -18.45 -24.47 -14.04
CA GLU A 136 -17.65 -25.25 -15.02
C GLU A 136 -16.16 -24.87 -15.01
N ALA A 137 -15.86 -23.60 -14.73
CA ALA A 137 -14.51 -23.05 -14.66
C ALA A 137 -14.46 -21.85 -13.70
N ALA A 138 -13.26 -21.53 -13.21
CA ALA A 138 -13.02 -20.36 -12.37
C ALA A 138 -11.65 -19.74 -12.66
N ILE A 139 -11.56 -18.42 -12.48
CA ILE A 139 -10.31 -17.65 -12.56
C ILE A 139 -10.28 -16.60 -11.46
N VAL A 140 -9.10 -16.33 -10.91
CA VAL A 140 -8.88 -15.28 -9.91
C VAL A 140 -8.10 -14.15 -10.55
N VAL A 141 -8.62 -12.93 -10.43
CA VAL A 141 -7.95 -11.70 -10.82
C VAL A 141 -7.67 -10.85 -9.58
N ASN A 142 -6.93 -9.75 -9.74
CA ASN A 142 -6.48 -8.90 -8.65
C ASN A 142 -7.59 -8.55 -7.63
N ASN A 143 -8.76 -8.14 -8.11
CA ASN A 143 -9.90 -7.75 -7.29
C ASN A 143 -11.21 -7.77 -8.11
N CYS A 144 -12.36 -7.55 -7.46
CA CYS A 144 -13.65 -7.53 -8.14
C CYS A 144 -13.75 -6.45 -9.24
N ALA A 145 -13.05 -5.32 -9.08
CA ALA A 145 -12.95 -4.28 -10.10
C ALA A 145 -12.41 -4.83 -11.43
N ALA A 146 -11.26 -5.48 -11.35
CA ALA A 146 -10.63 -6.13 -12.48
C ALA A 146 -11.51 -7.25 -13.05
N ALA A 147 -12.26 -7.96 -12.19
CA ALA A 147 -13.18 -9.00 -12.63
C ALA A 147 -14.30 -8.44 -13.51
N VAL A 148 -14.94 -7.34 -13.11
CA VAL A 148 -15.96 -6.65 -13.93
C VAL A 148 -15.35 -6.21 -15.26
N LEU A 149 -14.20 -5.51 -15.20
CA LEU A 149 -13.52 -5.01 -16.39
C LEU A 149 -13.18 -6.14 -17.38
N VAL A 150 -12.48 -7.17 -16.93
CA VAL A 150 -12.03 -8.29 -17.78
C VAL A 150 -13.21 -9.07 -18.34
N THR A 151 -14.25 -9.30 -17.53
CA THR A 151 -15.45 -10.01 -17.98
C THR A 151 -16.12 -9.27 -19.13
N LEU A 152 -16.43 -7.98 -18.94
CA LEU A 152 -17.10 -7.17 -19.97
C LEU A 152 -16.20 -6.96 -21.20
N ALA A 153 -14.91 -6.75 -21.00
CA ALA A 153 -13.96 -6.58 -22.09
C ALA A 153 -13.79 -7.85 -22.95
N ALA A 154 -14.05 -9.03 -22.38
CA ALA A 154 -13.99 -10.31 -23.07
C ALA A 154 -15.29 -10.63 -23.81
N ILE A 155 -16.46 -10.33 -23.23
CA ILE A 155 -17.76 -10.81 -23.75
C ILE A 155 -18.63 -9.74 -24.42
N ALA A 156 -18.37 -8.45 -24.15
CA ALA A 156 -19.25 -7.35 -24.55
C ALA A 156 -18.50 -6.13 -25.13
N ARG A 157 -17.23 -6.28 -25.50
CA ARG A 157 -16.46 -5.19 -26.14
C ARG A 157 -17.12 -4.77 -27.46
N GLY A 158 -17.49 -3.50 -27.56
CA GLY A 158 -18.21 -2.93 -28.70
C GLY A 158 -19.70 -3.30 -28.75
N GLY A 159 -20.20 -4.05 -27.78
CA GLY A 159 -21.60 -4.45 -27.65
C GLY A 159 -22.29 -3.78 -26.46
N GLU A 160 -23.61 -3.92 -26.38
CA GLU A 160 -24.43 -3.35 -25.31
C GLU A 160 -24.45 -4.24 -24.06
N VAL A 161 -24.42 -3.60 -22.88
CA VAL A 161 -24.55 -4.25 -21.57
C VAL A 161 -25.70 -3.62 -20.80
N ILE A 162 -26.77 -4.39 -20.62
CA ILE A 162 -27.96 -3.95 -19.89
C ILE A 162 -27.69 -4.04 -18.39
N VAL A 163 -27.88 -2.93 -17.67
CA VAL A 163 -27.72 -2.84 -16.22
C VAL A 163 -28.81 -1.96 -15.62
N SER A 164 -29.26 -2.28 -14.40
CA SER A 164 -30.22 -1.43 -13.72
C SER A 164 -29.58 -0.09 -13.36
N ARG A 165 -30.29 1.02 -13.54
CA ARG A 165 -29.80 2.35 -13.12
C ARG A 165 -29.48 2.41 -11.63
N GLY A 166 -30.15 1.60 -10.81
CA GLY A 166 -29.87 1.51 -9.36
C GLY A 166 -28.60 0.73 -9.01
N GLU A 167 -28.01 -0.01 -9.95
CA GLU A 167 -26.79 -0.80 -9.77
C GLU A 167 -25.53 -0.04 -10.21
N LEU A 168 -25.70 1.16 -10.78
CA LEU A 168 -24.62 2.09 -11.13
C LEU A 168 -24.09 2.81 -9.90
N ILE A 169 -23.61 2.02 -8.94
CA ILE A 169 -23.17 2.47 -7.62
C ILE A 169 -21.70 2.92 -7.61
N GLU A 170 -21.34 3.56 -6.50
CA GLU A 170 -19.97 3.89 -6.12
C GLU A 170 -19.62 3.17 -4.81
N ILE A 171 -18.41 2.62 -4.73
CA ILE A 171 -17.95 1.86 -3.56
C ILE A 171 -16.65 2.45 -3.02
N GLY A 172 -16.67 2.99 -1.80
CA GLY A 172 -15.48 3.60 -1.19
C GLY A 172 -15.17 4.95 -1.83
N ASP A 173 -13.89 5.25 -2.04
CA ASP A 173 -13.42 6.52 -2.59
C ASP A 173 -12.83 6.30 -3.99
N GLY A 174 -13.57 6.68 -5.03
CA GLY A 174 -13.09 6.67 -6.42
C GLY A 174 -13.35 5.41 -7.25
N PHE A 175 -14.22 4.49 -6.80
CA PHE A 175 -14.61 3.32 -7.58
C PHE A 175 -16.07 3.41 -8.05
N ARG A 176 -16.28 3.75 -9.33
CA ARG A 176 -17.60 3.93 -9.93
C ARG A 176 -17.85 2.85 -10.98
N ILE A 177 -18.91 2.06 -10.80
CA ILE A 177 -19.28 0.98 -11.71
C ILE A 177 -19.40 1.45 -13.17
N PRO A 178 -20.08 2.57 -13.49
CA PRO A 178 -20.20 3.05 -14.88
C PRO A 178 -18.85 3.28 -15.56
N GLU A 179 -17.89 3.89 -14.86
CA GLU A 179 -16.60 4.27 -15.43
C GLU A 179 -15.77 3.04 -15.81
N ILE A 180 -15.89 1.96 -15.04
CA ILE A 180 -15.18 0.71 -15.31
C ILE A 180 -15.82 -0.07 -16.45
N MET A 181 -17.15 -0.05 -16.52
CA MET A 181 -17.88 -0.64 -17.64
C MET A 181 -17.55 0.11 -18.94
N GLU A 182 -17.43 1.44 -18.91
CA GLU A 182 -16.98 2.21 -20.07
C GLU A 182 -15.54 1.84 -20.48
N GLN A 183 -14.63 1.69 -19.51
CA GLN A 183 -13.25 1.26 -19.77
C GLN A 183 -13.13 -0.14 -20.38
N SER A 184 -14.12 -1.01 -20.19
CA SER A 184 -14.13 -2.33 -20.84
C SER A 184 -14.38 -2.24 -22.35
N GLY A 185 -14.78 -1.07 -22.84
CA GLY A 185 -15.21 -0.83 -24.21
C GLY A 185 -16.63 -1.36 -24.48
N ALA A 186 -17.42 -1.62 -23.44
CA ALA A 186 -18.84 -1.93 -23.57
C ALA A 186 -19.67 -0.66 -23.73
N LEU A 187 -20.86 -0.79 -24.31
CA LEU A 187 -21.84 0.28 -24.45
C LEU A 187 -22.90 0.12 -23.35
N LEU A 188 -23.09 1.17 -22.55
CA LEU A 188 -24.04 1.25 -21.43
C LEU A 188 -25.41 1.81 -21.85
#